data_AF-A0A519X8U3-F1
#
_entry.id   AF-A0A519X8U3-F1
#
_cell.length_a   1.000
_cell.length_b   1.000
_cell.length_c   1.000
_cell.angle_alpha   90.00
_cell.angle_beta   90.00
_cell.angle_gamma   90.00
#
_symmetry.space_group_name_H-M   'P 1'
#
loop_
_entity.id
_entity.type
_entity.pdbx_description
1 polymer ?
#
loop_
_entity_poly.entity_id
_entity_poly.type
_entity_poly.pdbx_seq_one_letter_code
_entity_poly.pdbx_strand_id
1 'polypeptide(L)' 'MTLKKRSLLIITLISVMGFLAFVSKDEDPLDRLVASLQKWSEINPQEKVYLHMDKPYYAIGDTIWFKAYVVT' A
#
# COMPACT_ATOMS: atom_id res chain seq x y z
N MET A 1 -50.38 7.43 27.70
CA MET A 1 -50.05 7.50 26.26
C MET A 1 -48.61 7.94 25.98
N THR A 2 -47.93 8.65 26.90
CA THR A 2 -46.56 9.20 26.74
C THR A 2 -45.42 8.18 26.95
N LEU A 3 -45.57 7.22 27.89
CA LEU A 3 -44.56 6.15 28.12
C LEU A 3 -44.41 5.22 26.89
N LYS A 4 -45.53 4.85 26.26
CA LYS A 4 -45.51 4.03 25.03
C LYS A 4 -44.79 4.74 23.88
N LYS A 5 -44.95 6.07 23.74
CA LYS A 5 -44.24 6.87 22.73
C LYS A 5 -42.74 6.96 22.99
N ARG A 6 -42.31 7.09 24.26
CA ARG A 6 -40.87 7.07 24.63
C ARG A 6 -40.22 5.71 24.38
N SER A 7 -40.92 4.63 24.71
CA SER A 7 -40.46 3.27 24.40
C SER A 7 -40.37 3.03 22.88
N LEU A 8 -41.34 3.53 22.10
CA LEU A 8 -41.31 3.45 20.65
C LEU A 8 -40.10 4.20 20.05
N LEU A 9 -39.79 5.39 20.57
CA LEU A 9 -38.63 6.18 20.16
C LEU A 9 -37.30 5.46 20.44
N ILE A 10 -37.18 4.81 21.59
CA ILE A 10 -35.99 4.03 21.96
C ILE A 10 -35.82 2.83 21.03
N ILE A 11 -36.91 2.13 20.71
CA ILE A 11 -36.89 0.99 19.77
C ILE A 11 -36.48 1.44 18.37
N THR A 12 -37.00 2.57 17.87
CA THR A 12 -36.57 3.12 16.58
C THR A 12 -35.10 3.55 16.60
N LEU A 13 -34.61 4.12 17.70
CA LEU A 13 -33.22 4.53 17.81
C LEU A 13 -32.27 3.32 17.82
N ILE A 14 -32.62 2.26 18.56
CA ILE A 14 -31.87 1.00 18.59
C ILE A 14 -31.91 0.32 17.22
N SER A 15 -33.05 0.36 16.53
CA SER A 15 -33.18 -0.19 15.18
C SER A 15 -32.27 0.56 14.19
N VAL A 16 -32.24 1.89 14.22
CA VAL A 16 -31.35 2.70 13.37
C VAL A 16 -29.88 2.42 13.67
N MET A 17 -29.49 2.33 14.95
CA MET A 17 -28.12 1.92 15.34
C MET A 17 -27.78 0.51 14.86
N GLY A 18 -28.75 -0.42 14.95
CA GLY A 18 -28.59 -1.77 14.44
C GLY A 18 -28.32 -1.78 12.93
N PHE A 19 -29.06 -0.99 12.15
CA PHE A 19 -28.82 -0.88 10.70
C PHE A 19 -27.48 -0.24 10.34
N LEU A 20 -27.02 0.76 11.11
CA LEU A 20 -25.72 1.40 10.90
C LEU A 20 -24.54 0.46 11.20
N ALA A 21 -24.71 -0.51 12.11
CA ALA A 21 -23.68 -1.50 12.43
C ALA A 21 -23.39 -2.50 11.29
N PHE A 22 -24.30 -2.63 10.31
CA PHE A 22 -24.12 -3.46 9.12
C PHE A 22 -23.55 -2.69 7.92
N VAL A 23 -23.10 -1.44 8.10
CA VAL A 23 -22.29 -0.76 7.08
C VAL A 23 -20.93 -1.46 7.01
N SER A 24 -20.80 -2.40 6.08
CA SER A 24 -19.54 -3.10 5.83
C SER A 24 -18.50 -2.09 5.35
N LYS A 25 -17.46 -1.87 6.14
CA LYS A 25 -16.20 -1.28 5.68
C LYS A 25 -15.35 -2.38 5.04
N ASP A 26 -15.93 -3.06 4.05
CA ASP A 26 -15.21 -4.05 3.27
C ASP A 26 -14.43 -3.28 2.21
N GLU A 27 -13.22 -2.89 2.58
CA GLU A 27 -12.18 -2.61 1.59
C GLU A 27 -12.00 -3.91 0.79
N ASP A 28 -12.08 -3.81 -0.53
CA ASP A 28 -11.91 -4.97 -1.42
C ASP A 28 -10.63 -5.71 -0.98
N PRO A 29 -10.68 -7.05 -0.78
CA PRO A 29 -9.48 -7.82 -0.47
C PRO A 29 -8.30 -7.52 -1.41
N LEU A 30 -8.60 -7.17 -2.67
CA LEU A 30 -7.62 -6.71 -3.64
C LEU A 30 -7.01 -5.36 -3.25
N ASP A 31 -7.81 -4.37 -2.86
CA ASP A 31 -7.34 -3.06 -2.43
C ASP A 31 -6.42 -3.16 -1.21
N ARG A 32 -6.75 -4.05 -0.26
CA ARG A 32 -5.89 -4.33 0.90
C ARG A 32 -4.55 -4.95 0.49
N LEU A 33 -4.57 -5.86 -0.47
CA LEU A 33 -3.34 -6.47 -1.01
C LEU A 33 -2.48 -5.41 -1.72
N VAL A 34 -3.08 -4.59 -2.58
CA VAL A 34 -2.39 -3.51 -3.29
C VAL A 34 -1.78 -2.52 -2.31
N ALA A 35 -2.53 -2.07 -1.30
CA ALA A 35 -2.04 -1.16 -0.27
C ALA A 35 -0.84 -1.77 0.51
N SER A 36 -0.90 -3.07 0.80
CA SER A 36 0.19 -3.78 1.48
C SER A 36 1.45 -3.85 0.62
N LEU A 37 1.31 -4.11 -0.69
CA LEU A 37 2.44 -4.14 -1.63
C LEU A 37 3.04 -2.75 -1.86
N GLN A 38 2.20 -1.72 -1.98
CA GLN A 38 2.65 -0.33 -2.07
C GLN A 38 3.46 0.06 -0.84
N LYS A 39 2.92 -0.19 0.36
CA LYS A 39 3.63 0.06 1.61
C LYS A 39 4.95 -0.70 1.68
N TRP A 40 4.99 -1.96 1.25
CA TRP A 40 6.22 -2.74 1.19
C TRP A 40 7.24 -2.12 0.23
N SER A 41 6.80 -1.66 -0.94
CA SER A 41 7.68 -1.00 -1.93
C SER A 41 8.22 0.34 -1.43
N GLU A 42 7.43 1.10 -0.66
CA GLU A 42 7.86 2.40 -0.10
C GLU A 42 8.93 2.23 0.99
N ILE A 43 8.78 1.23 1.85
CA ILE A 43 9.72 1.01 2.97
C ILE A 43 10.95 0.20 2.56
N ASN A 44 10.92 -0.46 1.39
CA ASN A 44 12.05 -1.23 0.85
C ASN A 44 12.47 -0.69 -0.53
N PRO A 45 13.10 0.50 -0.59
CA PRO A 45 13.63 1.03 -1.85
C PRO A 45 14.69 0.07 -2.42
N GLN A 46 14.62 -0.20 -3.72
CA GLN A 46 15.57 -1.09 -4.38
C GLN A 46 16.76 -0.30 -4.94
N GLU A 47 17.90 -0.38 -4.26
CA GLU A 47 19.14 0.17 -4.79
C GLU A 47 19.71 -0.71 -5.91
N LYS A 48 20.02 -0.08 -7.04
CA LYS A 48 20.60 -0.73 -8.22
C LYS A 48 21.93 -0.09 -8.55
N VAL A 49 22.93 -0.94 -8.82
CA VAL A 49 24.27 -0.52 -9.24
C VAL A 49 24.44 -0.81 -10.72
N TYR A 50 24.77 0.23 -11.49
CA TYR A 50 25.04 0.13 -12.92
C TYR A 50 26.52 0.42 -13.19
N LEU A 51 27.15 -0.44 -13.98
CA LEU A 51 28.53 -0.27 -14.42
C LEU A 51 28.55 0.12 -15.89
N HIS A 52 29.14 1.27 -16.21
CA HIS A 52 29.39 1.69 -17.59
C HIS A 52 30.89 1.60 -17.86
N MET A 53 31.26 0.66 -18.72
CA MET A 53 32.64 0.45 -19.16
C MET A 53 33.02 1.39 -20.31
N ASP A 54 34.28 1.78 -20.42
CA ASP A 54 34.74 2.61 -21.54
C ASP A 54 34.77 1.86 -22.89
N LYS A 55 34.92 0.53 -22.87
CA LYS A 55 34.97 -0.34 -24.06
C LYS A 55 34.17 -1.63 -23.88
N PRO A 56 33.68 -2.22 -24.98
CA PRO A 56 33.01 -3.52 -24.95
C PRO A 56 33.98 -4.71 -24.83
N TYR A 57 35.25 -4.54 -25.22
CA TYR A 57 36.28 -5.59 -25.16
C TYR A 57 37.65 -4.98 -24.82
N TYR A 58 38.49 -5.76 -24.14
CA TYR A 58 39.84 -5.38 -23.72
C TYR A 58 40.83 -6.45 -24.13
N ALA A 59 42.02 -6.04 -24.57
CA ALA A 59 43.15 -6.92 -24.83
C ALA A 59 44.02 -7.09 -23.57
N ILE A 60 44.93 -8.05 -23.62
CA ILE A 60 45.90 -8.26 -22.52
C ILE A 60 46.78 -7.01 -22.39
N GLY A 61 46.85 -6.47 -21.17
CA GLY A 61 47.62 -5.26 -20.85
C GLY A 61 46.81 -3.97 -20.91
N ASP A 62 45.54 -4.00 -21.36
CA ASP A 62 44.68 -2.82 -21.31
C ASP A 62 44.30 -2.46 -19.87
N THR A 63 44.20 -1.16 -19.61
CA THR A 63 43.61 -0.63 -18.37
C THR A 63 42.11 -0.45 -18.55
N ILE A 64 41.32 -1.02 -17.64
CA ILE A 64 39.86 -0.93 -17.66
C ILE A 64 39.41 0.34 -16.95
N TRP A 65 38.69 1.20 -17.66
CA TRP A 65 38.04 2.38 -17.07
C TRP A 65 36.53 2.17 -17.01
N PHE A 66 35.91 2.56 -15.91
CA PHE A 66 34.46 2.50 -15.78
C PHE A 66 33.91 3.60 -14.89
N LYS A 67 32.61 3.84 -15.03
CA LYS A 67 31.81 4.65 -14.10
C LYS A 67 30.77 3.76 -13.45
N ALA A 68 30.61 3.91 -12.14
CA ALA A 68 29.56 3.24 -11.38
C ALA A 68 28.48 4.26 -11.00
N TYR A 69 27.22 3.87 -11.17
CA TYR A 69 26.07 4.67 -10.80
C TYR A 69 25.22 3.89 -9.82
N VAL A 70 24.76 4.56 -8.77
CA VAL A 70 23.75 4.02 -7.85
C VAL A 70 22.44 4.73 -8.16
N VAL A 71 21.38 3.95 -8.31
CA VAL A 71 20.02 4.45 -8.54
C VAL A 71 19.09 3.82 -7.51
N THR A 72 18.18 4.62 -6.99
CA THR A 72 17.13 4.22 -6.03
C THR A 72 15.79 4.24 -6.73
#